data_AF-A0A9P7VYL6-F1
#
_entry.id   AF-A0A9P7VYL6-F1
#
_cell.length_a   1.000
_cell.length_b   1.000
_cell.length_c   1.000
_cell.angle_alpha   90.00
_cell.angle_beta   90.00
_cell.angle_gamma   90.00
#
_symmetry.space_group_name_H-M   'P 1'
#
loop_
_entity.id
_entity.type
_entity.pdbx_description
1 polymer ?
#
loop_
_entity_poly.entity_id
_entity_poly.type
_entity_poly.pdbx_seq_one_letter_code
_entity_poly.pdbx_strand_id
1 'polypeptide(L)'
;MEGRLVLSLIALLALFLVALAVEPTAYRSLFFFPTATLALYIVFFTTTSNALLDSSIGGWSTTIVLYASDYLVLTTDVQRELRKCDQQAGRISKKSFLARLKWAAALCFSLGWAQPAAVLPPCTRQSVTQLWLKVGLCLLLLDAGSALNGLNPAFVNRESITLYGVKRRFLSLLGFGTGTVSVLNIQHCLLFLVTGERVTSALFGRLADGYTVQRFWGTFFVVPMLSSSFYVILERPGINAYEKCAETGFFVSSADFPLAVVLIVACALLSISCASSETRKLCSLFRTASYCLFYIRLLASAPGMFGHPSVGVW
;
A
#
# COMPACT_ATOMS: atom_id res chain seq x y z
N MET A 1 18.16 16.49 6.88
CA MET A 1 18.11 15.08 6.41
C MET A 1 16.86 14.79 5.59
N GLU A 2 15.70 15.29 5.99
CA GLU A 2 14.40 15.06 5.34
C GLU A 2 14.41 15.26 3.80
N GLY A 3 15.05 16.32 3.30
CA GLY A 3 15.13 16.56 1.85
C GLY A 3 15.85 15.45 1.06
N ARG A 4 16.89 14.83 1.64
CA ARG A 4 17.62 13.72 0.98
C ARG A 4 16.78 12.45 0.93
N LEU A 5 16.02 12.19 1.99
CA LEU A 5 15.09 11.06 2.05
C LEU A 5 14.00 11.22 0.98
N VAL A 6 13.32 12.37 0.95
CA VAL A 6 12.26 12.65 -0.04
C VAL A 6 12.79 12.52 -1.46
N LEU A 7 13.98 13.05 -1.74
CA LEU A 7 14.62 12.91 -3.05
C LEU A 7 14.90 11.44 -3.40
N SER A 8 15.37 10.64 -2.45
CA SER A 8 15.65 9.21 -2.66
C SER A 8 14.37 8.42 -2.93
N LEU A 9 13.28 8.73 -2.23
CA LEU A 9 11.97 8.11 -2.47
C LEU A 9 11.45 8.49 -3.87
N ILE A 10 11.52 9.76 -4.25
CA ILE A 10 11.12 10.20 -5.60
C ILE A 10 11.96 9.51 -6.68
N ALA A 11 13.28 9.40 -6.47
CA ALA A 11 14.18 8.71 -7.37
C ALA A 11 13.82 7.22 -7.50
N LEU A 12 13.48 6.54 -6.40
CA LEU A 12 13.05 5.14 -6.42
C LEU A 12 11.78 4.95 -7.25
N LEU A 13 10.76 5.80 -7.03
CA LEU A 13 9.52 5.75 -7.79
C LEU A 13 9.75 6.07 -9.27
N ALA A 14 10.54 7.10 -9.57
CA ALA A 14 10.83 7.50 -10.94
C ALA A 14 11.58 6.40 -11.70
N LEU A 15 12.58 5.78 -11.07
CA LEU A 15 13.33 4.67 -11.65
C LEU A 15 12.42 3.48 -11.97
N PHE A 16 11.54 3.13 -11.05
CA PHE A 16 10.55 2.07 -11.25
C PHE A 16 9.57 2.39 -12.39
N LEU A 17 9.02 3.61 -12.45
CA LEU A 17 8.12 4.04 -13.52
C LEU A 17 8.81 4.05 -14.89
N VAL A 18 10.07 4.49 -14.95
CA VAL A 18 10.87 4.44 -16.18
C VAL A 18 11.09 2.99 -16.60
N ALA A 19 11.45 2.10 -15.67
CA ALA A 19 11.65 0.68 -15.95
C ALA A 19 10.37 -0.01 -16.48
N LEU A 20 9.18 0.44 -16.04
CA LEU A 20 7.89 0.00 -16.58
C LEU A 20 7.58 0.58 -17.97
N ALA A 21 8.07 1.79 -18.28
CA ALA A 21 7.80 2.50 -19.52
C ALA A 21 8.76 2.13 -20.68
N VAL A 22 9.93 1.58 -20.35
CA VAL A 22 10.88 1.01 -21.32
C VAL A 22 10.22 -0.15 -22.06
N GLU A 23 10.56 -0.30 -23.33
CA GLU A 23 10.02 -1.37 -24.17
C GLU A 23 10.43 -2.74 -23.62
N PRO A 24 9.56 -3.76 -23.66
CA PRO A 24 9.92 -5.12 -23.27
C PRO A 24 11.11 -5.60 -24.11
N THR A 25 12.28 -5.63 -23.47
CA THR A 25 13.55 -6.10 -24.02
C THR A 25 14.19 -7.04 -23.00
N ALA A 26 15.08 -7.92 -23.45
CA ALA A 26 15.81 -8.84 -22.55
C ALA A 26 16.60 -8.11 -21.45
N TYR A 27 16.96 -6.84 -21.69
CA TYR A 27 17.71 -5.99 -20.75
C TYR A 27 16.84 -5.32 -19.69
N ARG A 28 15.51 -5.44 -19.74
CA ARG A 28 14.60 -4.78 -18.79
C ARG A 28 14.83 -5.22 -17.34
N SER A 29 15.20 -6.48 -17.14
CA SER A 29 15.56 -7.03 -15.82
C SER A 29 16.77 -6.32 -15.19
N LEU A 30 17.64 -5.68 -15.99
CA LEU A 30 18.78 -4.91 -15.46
C LEU A 30 18.34 -3.71 -14.63
N PHE A 31 17.14 -3.15 -14.87
CA PHE A 31 16.59 -2.06 -14.05
C PHE A 31 16.18 -2.51 -12.65
N PHE A 32 16.07 -3.82 -12.39
CA PHE A 32 15.82 -4.35 -11.05
C PHE A 32 16.98 -4.02 -10.11
N PHE A 33 18.23 -4.19 -10.53
CA PHE A 33 19.41 -3.95 -9.70
C PHE A 33 19.50 -2.53 -9.12
N PRO A 34 19.42 -1.44 -9.91
CA PRO A 34 19.47 -0.09 -9.35
C PRO A 34 18.24 0.21 -8.48
N THR A 35 17.07 -0.36 -8.79
CA THR A 35 15.84 -0.21 -7.98
C THR A 35 16.01 -0.87 -6.61
N ALA A 36 16.46 -2.12 -6.59
CA ALA A 36 16.72 -2.87 -5.36
C ALA A 36 17.85 -2.22 -4.54
N THR A 37 18.93 -1.80 -5.18
CA THR A 37 20.06 -1.13 -4.51
C THR A 37 19.62 0.18 -3.85
N LEU A 38 18.83 0.99 -4.55
CA LEU A 38 18.31 2.24 -3.99
C LEU A 38 17.32 2.00 -2.85
N ALA A 39 16.46 0.99 -2.95
CA ALA A 39 15.56 0.60 -1.86
C ALA A 39 16.33 0.13 -0.62
N LEU A 40 17.37 -0.71 -0.79
CA LEU A 40 18.25 -1.12 0.31
C LEU A 40 18.97 0.08 0.93
N TYR A 41 19.46 1.01 0.09
CA TYR A 41 20.07 2.24 0.58
C TYR A 41 19.10 3.05 1.46
N ILE A 42 17.85 3.21 1.04
CA ILE A 42 16.82 3.89 1.82
C ILE A 42 16.61 3.18 3.16
N VAL A 43 16.44 1.87 3.17
CA VAL A 43 16.19 1.09 4.40
C VAL A 43 17.36 1.19 5.39
N PHE A 44 18.61 1.08 4.93
CA PHE A 44 19.76 1.03 5.83
C PHE A 44 20.34 2.40 6.21
N PHE A 45 20.22 3.42 5.35
CA PHE A 45 20.94 4.68 5.53
C PHE A 45 20.04 5.92 5.73
N THR A 46 18.71 5.77 5.67
CA THR A 46 17.79 6.94 5.79
C THR A 46 16.85 6.89 6.99
N THR A 47 17.35 6.42 8.14
CA THR A 47 16.58 6.37 9.39
C THR A 47 16.27 7.78 9.90
N THR A 48 15.05 7.98 10.40
CA THR A 48 14.53 9.28 10.85
C THR A 48 14.46 9.39 12.36
N SER A 49 14.94 8.37 13.09
CA SER A 49 14.75 8.19 14.55
C SER A 49 13.28 8.12 14.98
N ASN A 50 12.36 8.04 14.03
CA ASN A 50 10.94 7.90 14.25
C ASN A 50 10.51 6.53 13.70
N ALA A 51 10.31 5.57 14.61
CA ALA A 51 9.99 4.19 14.26
C ALA A 51 8.76 4.06 13.34
N LEU A 52 7.76 4.94 13.48
CA LEU A 52 6.58 4.92 12.63
C LEU A 52 6.93 5.33 11.20
N LEU A 53 7.69 6.42 11.03
CA LEU A 53 8.13 6.87 9.72
C LEU A 53 9.09 5.86 9.07
N ASP A 54 10.02 5.30 9.84
CA ASP A 54 10.99 4.32 9.35
C ASP A 54 10.29 3.03 8.90
N SER A 55 9.28 2.56 9.64
CA SER A 55 8.43 1.44 9.21
C SER A 55 7.68 1.76 7.92
N SER A 56 7.09 2.95 7.82
CA SER A 56 6.39 3.41 6.61
C SER A 56 7.31 3.47 5.39
N ILE A 57 8.53 3.98 5.56
CA ILE A 57 9.54 4.08 4.51
C ILE A 57 10.02 2.70 4.07
N GLY A 58 10.32 1.82 5.02
CA GLY A 58 10.79 0.47 4.76
C GLY A 58 9.73 -0.36 4.01
N GLY A 59 8.48 -0.26 4.46
CA GLY A 59 7.35 -0.93 3.84
C GLY A 59 7.06 -0.49 2.41
N TRP A 60 7.03 0.83 2.17
CA TRP A 60 6.85 1.38 0.83
C TRP A 60 7.98 0.97 -0.12
N SER A 61 9.23 1.06 0.34
CA SER A 61 10.41 0.68 -0.44
C SER A 61 10.41 -0.82 -0.77
N THR A 62 10.05 -1.66 0.20
CA THR A 62 9.90 -3.10 0.02
C THR A 62 8.82 -3.41 -1.01
N THR A 63 7.66 -2.74 -0.93
CA THR A 63 6.56 -2.91 -1.89
C THR A 63 7.01 -2.61 -3.33
N ILE A 64 7.79 -1.53 -3.54
CA ILE A 64 8.33 -1.23 -4.87
C ILE A 64 9.29 -2.31 -5.35
N VAL A 65 10.16 -2.83 -4.48
CA VAL A 65 11.07 -3.93 -4.85
C VAL A 65 10.30 -5.17 -5.25
N LEU A 66 9.22 -5.50 -4.53
CA LEU A 66 8.37 -6.64 -4.87
C LEU A 66 7.67 -6.45 -6.22
N TYR A 67 7.12 -5.26 -6.48
CA TYR A 67 6.56 -4.94 -7.79
C TYR A 67 7.61 -4.93 -8.89
N ALA A 68 8.81 -4.44 -8.62
CA ALA A 68 9.93 -4.49 -9.57
C ALA A 68 10.34 -5.93 -9.86
N SER A 69 10.38 -6.81 -8.86
CA SER A 69 10.64 -8.23 -9.04
C SER A 69 9.58 -8.87 -9.94
N ASP A 70 8.31 -8.63 -9.66
CA ASP A 70 7.23 -9.22 -10.44
C ASP A 70 7.18 -8.71 -11.89
N TYR A 71 7.24 -7.38 -12.06
CA TYR A 71 7.06 -6.75 -13.37
C TYR A 71 8.32 -6.67 -14.23
N LEU A 72 9.52 -6.69 -13.64
CA LEU A 72 10.78 -6.61 -14.40
C LEU A 72 11.48 -7.96 -14.53
N VAL A 73 11.31 -8.87 -13.57
CA VAL A 73 12.03 -10.16 -13.54
C VAL A 73 11.12 -11.31 -13.92
N LEU A 74 9.95 -11.44 -13.28
CA LEU A 74 9.06 -12.59 -13.49
C LEU A 74 8.22 -12.47 -14.76
N THR A 75 7.66 -11.28 -15.01
CA THR A 75 6.75 -11.03 -16.12
C THR A 75 7.52 -10.55 -17.34
N THR A 76 7.58 -11.37 -18.39
CA THR A 76 8.37 -11.07 -19.60
C THR A 76 7.81 -9.86 -20.37
N ASP A 77 6.48 -9.70 -20.44
CA ASP A 77 5.84 -8.59 -21.17
C ASP A 77 4.61 -8.02 -20.44
N VAL A 78 4.86 -7.26 -19.38
CA VAL A 78 3.83 -6.56 -18.59
C VAL A 78 2.96 -5.64 -19.46
N GLN A 79 3.52 -4.99 -20.48
CA GLN A 79 2.78 -4.05 -21.34
C GLN A 79 1.80 -4.76 -22.27
N ARG A 80 1.99 -6.06 -22.52
CA ARG A 80 1.09 -6.89 -23.31
C ARG A 80 0.07 -7.62 -22.45
N GLU A 81 0.47 -8.07 -21.25
CA GLU A 81 -0.37 -8.85 -20.35
C GLU A 81 -1.33 -7.96 -19.55
N LEU A 82 -0.87 -6.82 -19.01
CA LEU A 82 -1.69 -5.94 -18.19
C LEU A 82 -2.38 -4.87 -19.04
N ARG A 83 -3.71 -4.87 -18.98
CA ARG A 83 -4.57 -3.92 -19.72
C ARG A 83 -5.66 -3.36 -18.83
N LYS A 84 -6.08 -2.13 -19.09
CA LYS A 84 -7.35 -1.63 -18.54
C LYS A 84 -8.52 -2.37 -19.20
N CYS A 85 -9.65 -2.48 -18.50
CA CYS A 85 -10.84 -3.19 -18.99
C CYS A 85 -11.25 -2.79 -20.42
N ASP A 86 -11.09 -1.51 -20.76
CA ASP A 86 -11.50 -0.97 -22.06
C ASP A 86 -10.37 -0.91 -23.11
N GLN A 87 -9.18 -1.46 -22.82
CA GLN A 87 -8.04 -1.42 -23.74
C GLN A 87 -7.86 -2.74 -24.52
N GLN A 88 -7.67 -2.62 -25.83
CA GLN A 88 -7.27 -3.74 -26.69
C GLN A 88 -5.84 -4.20 -26.39
N ALA A 89 -5.62 -5.51 -26.39
CA ALA A 89 -4.33 -6.14 -26.12
C ALA A 89 -3.24 -5.70 -27.12
N GLY A 90 -1.99 -5.57 -26.64
CA GLY A 90 -0.81 -5.30 -27.48
C GLY A 90 -0.67 -3.87 -28.02
N ARG A 91 -1.57 -2.94 -27.65
CA ARG A 91 -1.54 -1.56 -28.17
C ARG A 91 -0.59 -0.63 -27.41
N ILE A 92 -0.12 -0.98 -26.21
CA ILE A 92 0.69 -0.07 -25.38
C ILE A 92 2.17 -0.11 -25.73
N SER A 93 2.73 -1.27 -26.02
CA SER A 93 4.17 -1.43 -26.30
C SER A 93 4.63 -0.60 -27.50
N LYS A 94 3.77 -0.46 -28.53
CA LYS A 94 4.02 0.33 -29.74
C LYS A 94 3.78 1.83 -29.59
N LYS A 95 3.33 2.32 -28.43
CA LYS A 95 3.11 3.76 -28.23
C LYS A 95 4.42 4.49 -27.92
N SER A 96 4.39 5.82 -28.05
CA SER A 96 5.49 6.67 -27.62
C SER A 96 5.83 6.47 -26.14
N PHE A 97 7.09 6.72 -25.77
CA PHE A 97 7.58 6.55 -24.41
C PHE A 97 6.71 7.27 -23.37
N LEU A 98 6.29 8.51 -23.63
CA LEU A 98 5.42 9.27 -22.72
C LEU A 98 4.05 8.61 -22.52
N ALA A 99 3.49 7.98 -23.55
CA ALA A 99 2.25 7.25 -23.42
C ALA A 99 2.44 5.96 -22.58
N ARG A 100 3.58 5.28 -22.72
CA ARG A 100 3.96 4.13 -21.87
C ARG A 100 4.20 4.57 -20.42
N LEU A 101 4.83 5.72 -20.20
CA LEU A 101 5.06 6.29 -18.87
C LEU A 101 3.74 6.68 -18.19
N LYS A 102 2.82 7.31 -18.93
CA LYS A 102 1.47 7.62 -18.44
C LYS A 102 0.69 6.34 -18.11
N TRP A 103 0.85 5.29 -18.92
CA TRP A 103 0.29 3.97 -18.66
C TRP A 103 0.90 3.35 -17.40
N ALA A 104 2.22 3.41 -17.21
CA ALA A 104 2.90 2.88 -16.03
C ALA A 104 2.50 3.61 -14.75
N ALA A 105 2.36 4.94 -14.82
CA ALA A 105 1.82 5.74 -13.73
C ALA A 105 0.37 5.33 -13.43
N ALA A 106 -0.48 5.20 -14.45
CA ALA A 106 -1.82 4.68 -14.26
C ALA A 106 -1.80 3.26 -13.66
N LEU A 107 -0.81 2.42 -14.00
CA LEU A 107 -0.67 1.07 -13.45
C LEU A 107 -0.42 1.10 -11.95
N CYS A 108 0.46 1.99 -11.50
CA CYS A 108 0.78 2.15 -10.10
C CYS A 108 -0.35 2.78 -9.27
N PHE A 109 -1.22 3.59 -9.90
CA PHE A 109 -2.21 4.39 -9.18
C PHE A 109 -3.68 4.03 -9.43
N SER A 110 -4.01 3.18 -10.41
CA SER A 110 -5.41 2.80 -10.71
C SER A 110 -5.73 1.36 -10.30
N LEU A 111 -6.93 1.16 -9.74
CA LEU A 111 -7.39 -0.11 -9.17
C LEU A 111 -8.16 -1.01 -10.16
N GLY A 112 -8.30 -0.59 -11.43
CA GLY A 112 -9.18 -1.23 -12.42
C GLY A 112 -8.45 -1.91 -13.59
N TRP A 113 -7.42 -2.72 -13.30
CA TRP A 113 -6.75 -3.50 -14.34
C TRP A 113 -7.54 -4.78 -14.61
N ALA A 114 -7.78 -5.06 -15.89
CA ALA A 114 -8.56 -6.20 -16.34
C ALA A 114 -7.74 -7.48 -16.10
N GLN A 115 -7.94 -8.09 -14.93
CA GLN A 115 -7.56 -9.48 -14.74
C GLN A 115 -8.62 -10.39 -15.38
N PRO A 116 -8.26 -11.65 -15.74
CA PRO A 116 -9.24 -12.62 -16.19
C PRO A 116 -10.43 -12.69 -15.21
N ALA A 117 -11.64 -12.41 -15.71
CA ALA A 117 -12.83 -12.14 -14.91
C ALA A 117 -13.29 -13.30 -14.01
N ALA A 118 -12.65 -14.47 -14.09
CA ALA A 118 -13.10 -15.69 -13.45
C ALA A 118 -13.02 -15.67 -11.91
N VAL A 119 -12.27 -14.74 -11.29
CA VAL A 119 -11.97 -14.82 -9.83
C VAL A 119 -12.25 -13.52 -9.07
N LEU A 120 -12.57 -12.41 -9.75
CA LEU A 120 -12.76 -11.13 -9.06
C LEU A 120 -14.12 -11.07 -8.34
N PRO A 121 -14.16 -10.55 -7.10
CA PRO A 121 -15.42 -10.34 -6.40
C PRO A 121 -16.29 -9.35 -7.18
N PRO A 122 -17.62 -9.50 -7.12
CA PRO A 122 -18.55 -8.67 -7.88
C PRO A 122 -18.32 -7.20 -7.56
N CYS A 123 -18.17 -6.38 -8.60
CA CYS A 123 -18.05 -4.95 -8.45
C CYS A 123 -19.37 -4.38 -7.90
N THR A 124 -19.27 -3.60 -6.83
CA THR A 124 -20.43 -2.93 -6.24
C THR A 124 -20.32 -1.43 -6.50
N ARG A 125 -21.44 -0.80 -6.87
CA ARG A 125 -21.50 0.65 -6.98
C ARG A 125 -21.65 1.23 -5.58
N GLN A 126 -20.67 1.98 -5.12
CA GLN A 126 -20.70 2.62 -3.79
C GLN A 126 -21.02 4.10 -3.92
N SER A 127 -21.86 4.61 -3.03
CA SER A 127 -22.10 6.05 -2.93
C SER A 127 -20.94 6.74 -2.21
N VAL A 128 -20.72 8.03 -2.50
CA VAL A 128 -19.69 8.84 -1.82
C VAL A 128 -19.91 8.82 -0.29
N THR A 129 -21.17 8.85 0.15
CA THR A 129 -21.53 8.75 1.57
C THR A 129 -21.11 7.41 2.17
N GLN A 130 -21.33 6.29 1.47
CA GLN A 130 -20.88 4.97 1.92
C GLN A 130 -19.36 4.88 2.04
N LEU A 131 -18.62 5.47 1.09
CA LEU A 131 -17.15 5.52 1.15
C LEU A 131 -16.66 6.29 2.38
N TRP A 132 -17.23 7.47 2.67
CA TRP A 132 -16.87 8.24 3.87
C TRP A 132 -17.26 7.54 5.17
N LEU A 133 -18.44 6.91 5.23
CA LEU A 133 -18.84 6.09 6.39
C LEU A 133 -17.87 4.94 6.61
N LYS A 134 -17.45 4.26 5.53
CA LYS A 134 -16.45 3.19 5.59
C LYS A 134 -15.10 3.71 6.08
N VAL A 135 -14.64 4.87 5.59
CA VAL A 135 -13.43 5.53 6.10
C VAL A 135 -13.55 5.83 7.59
N GLY A 136 -14.67 6.41 8.03
CA GLY A 136 -14.92 6.68 9.45
C GLY A 136 -14.88 5.42 10.31
N LEU A 137 -15.55 4.34 9.88
CA LEU A 137 -15.51 3.05 10.56
C LEU A 137 -14.09 2.47 10.62
N CYS A 138 -13.33 2.54 9.53
CA CYS A 138 -11.95 2.06 9.50
C CYS A 138 -11.04 2.91 10.40
N LEU A 139 -11.28 4.22 10.54
CA LEU A 139 -10.54 5.06 11.49
C LEU A 139 -10.83 4.64 12.94
N LEU A 140 -12.07 4.32 13.28
CA LEU A 140 -12.43 3.80 14.61
C LEU A 140 -11.78 2.43 14.88
N LEU A 141 -11.76 1.53 13.89
CA LEU A 141 -11.10 0.24 14.00
C LEU A 141 -9.58 0.37 14.11
N LEU A 142 -8.99 1.33 13.40
CA LEU A 142 -7.57 1.65 13.50
C LEU A 142 -7.22 2.17 14.89
N ASP A 143 -8.04 3.05 15.46
CA ASP A 143 -7.87 3.57 16.81
C ASP A 143 -8.03 2.46 17.86
N ALA A 144 -9.06 1.62 17.73
CA ALA A 144 -9.27 0.47 18.61
C ALA A 144 -8.11 -0.54 18.55
N GLY A 145 -7.59 -0.84 17.34
CA GLY A 145 -6.42 -1.71 17.17
C GLY A 145 -5.15 -1.10 17.76
N SER A 146 -4.98 0.21 17.63
CA SER A 146 -3.86 0.96 18.21
C SER A 146 -3.94 0.99 19.74
N ALA A 147 -5.12 1.22 20.31
CA ALA A 147 -5.38 1.16 21.74
C ALA A 147 -5.12 -0.25 22.29
N LEU A 148 -5.59 -1.29 21.61
CA LEU A 148 -5.35 -2.68 22.00
C LEU A 148 -3.85 -3.02 22.05
N ASN A 149 -3.08 -2.53 21.07
CA ASN A 149 -1.62 -2.68 21.06
C ASN A 149 -0.95 -1.80 22.13
N GLY A 150 -1.43 -0.57 22.35
CA GLY A 150 -0.91 0.32 23.39
C GLY A 150 -1.09 -0.22 24.81
N LEU A 151 -2.13 -1.05 25.03
CA LEU A 151 -2.34 -1.76 26.30
C LEU A 151 -1.42 -2.97 26.48
N ASN A 152 -0.66 -3.37 25.46
CA ASN A 152 0.28 -4.48 25.60
C ASN A 152 1.63 -3.97 26.16
N PRO A 153 2.01 -4.38 27.40
CA PRO A 153 3.27 -3.96 27.98
C PRO A 153 4.50 -4.43 27.22
N ALA A 154 4.40 -5.46 26.35
CA ALA A 154 5.50 -5.82 25.47
C ALA A 154 5.98 -4.64 24.62
N PHE A 155 5.04 -3.84 24.09
CA PHE A 155 5.37 -2.68 23.25
C PHE A 155 5.76 -1.45 24.08
N VAL A 156 5.16 -1.28 25.26
CA VAL A 156 5.48 -0.16 26.17
C VAL A 156 6.86 -0.33 26.80
N ASN A 157 7.15 -1.53 27.31
CA ASN A 157 8.40 -1.85 28.00
C ASN A 157 9.51 -2.33 27.04
N ARG A 158 9.20 -2.49 25.73
CA ARG A 158 10.11 -3.02 24.70
C ARG A 158 10.63 -4.42 25.03
N GLU A 159 9.79 -5.21 25.66
CA GLU A 159 10.08 -6.60 26.01
C GLU A 159 9.70 -7.53 24.86
N SER A 160 10.34 -8.70 24.79
CA SER A 160 9.97 -9.71 23.82
C SER A 160 8.51 -10.16 24.04
N ILE A 161 7.73 -10.22 22.95
CA ILE A 161 6.35 -10.72 22.98
C ILE A 161 6.27 -12.19 23.45
N THR A 162 7.38 -12.92 23.36
CA THR A 162 7.48 -14.31 23.84
C THR A 162 7.40 -14.43 25.36
N LEU A 163 7.63 -13.35 26.11
CA LEU A 163 7.52 -13.36 27.58
C LEU A 163 6.06 -13.38 28.05
N TYR A 164 5.11 -13.08 27.15
CA TYR A 164 3.69 -13.00 27.48
C TYR A 164 2.93 -14.25 27.03
N GLY A 165 1.86 -14.59 27.78
CA GLY A 165 1.01 -15.73 27.47
C GLY A 165 0.27 -15.61 26.12
N VAL A 166 -0.15 -16.76 25.58
CA VAL A 166 -0.77 -16.89 24.24
C VAL A 166 -1.93 -15.91 24.01
N LYS A 167 -2.77 -15.67 25.02
CA LYS A 167 -3.88 -14.70 24.96
C LYS A 167 -3.41 -13.30 24.56
N ARG A 168 -2.32 -12.80 25.14
CA ARG A 168 -1.80 -11.46 24.83
C ARG A 168 -1.16 -11.40 23.45
N ARG A 169 -0.44 -12.47 23.06
CA ARG A 169 0.11 -12.58 21.70
C ARG A 169 -1.00 -12.53 20.66
N PHE A 170 -2.08 -13.28 20.89
CA PHE A 170 -3.26 -13.29 20.04
C PHE A 170 -3.93 -11.90 19.96
N LEU A 171 -4.14 -11.22 21.09
CA LEU A 171 -4.69 -9.86 21.08
C LEU A 171 -3.80 -8.85 20.34
N SER A 172 -2.48 -8.99 20.43
CA SER A 172 -1.54 -8.14 19.70
C SER A 172 -1.60 -8.37 18.20
N LEU A 173 -1.66 -9.64 17.79
CA LEU A 173 -1.87 -10.01 16.40
C LEU A 173 -3.21 -9.48 15.88
N LEU A 174 -4.26 -9.56 16.70
CA LEU A 174 -5.57 -9.01 16.36
C LEU A 174 -5.53 -7.48 16.21
N GLY A 175 -4.87 -6.77 17.12
CA GLY A 175 -4.70 -5.31 17.05
C GLY A 175 -3.94 -4.89 15.80
N PHE A 176 -2.82 -5.56 15.51
CA PHE A 176 -2.03 -5.33 14.30
C PHE A 176 -2.82 -5.66 13.03
N GLY A 177 -3.48 -6.81 12.97
CA GLY A 177 -4.31 -7.21 11.83
C GLY A 177 -5.49 -6.26 11.58
N THR A 178 -6.14 -5.78 12.65
CA THR A 178 -7.24 -4.82 12.54
C THR A 178 -6.76 -3.46 12.04
N GLY A 179 -5.63 -2.97 12.57
CA GLY A 179 -4.98 -1.76 12.06
C GLY A 179 -4.63 -1.93 10.58
N THR A 180 -4.18 -3.13 10.20
CA THR A 180 -3.82 -3.46 8.84
C THR A 180 -4.94 -3.36 7.85
N VAL A 181 -6.00 -4.11 8.11
CA VAL A 181 -7.21 -4.11 7.28
C VAL A 181 -7.80 -2.70 7.20
N SER A 182 -7.75 -1.94 8.29
CA SER A 182 -8.28 -0.58 8.37
C SER A 182 -7.52 0.41 7.48
N VAL A 183 -6.19 0.46 7.59
CA VAL A 183 -5.34 1.35 6.79
C VAL A 183 -5.50 1.07 5.30
N LEU A 184 -5.47 -0.20 4.91
CA LEU A 184 -5.66 -0.62 3.52
C LEU A 184 -7.04 -0.22 2.98
N ASN A 185 -8.11 -0.41 3.77
CA ASN A 185 -9.45 0.03 3.36
C ASN A 185 -9.57 1.55 3.27
N ILE A 186 -8.95 2.31 4.18
CA ILE A 186 -8.94 3.78 4.13
C ILE A 186 -8.30 4.24 2.82
N GLN A 187 -7.12 3.72 2.49
CA GLN A 187 -6.39 4.07 1.27
C GLN A 187 -7.19 3.71 0.02
N HIS A 188 -7.75 2.51 -0.02
CA HIS A 188 -8.61 2.07 -1.10
C HIS A 188 -9.80 3.04 -1.30
N CYS A 189 -10.52 3.39 -0.22
CA CYS A 189 -11.64 4.33 -0.30
C CYS A 189 -11.19 5.73 -0.75
N LEU A 190 -10.05 6.22 -0.27
CA LEU A 190 -9.51 7.52 -0.66
C LEU A 190 -9.10 7.54 -2.14
N LEU A 191 -8.53 6.46 -2.67
CA LEU A 191 -8.23 6.33 -4.10
C LEU A 191 -9.51 6.44 -4.93
N PHE A 192 -10.61 5.80 -4.53
CA PHE A 192 -11.90 5.96 -5.21
C PHE A 192 -12.46 7.37 -5.12
N LEU A 193 -12.36 8.01 -3.95
CA LEU A 193 -12.80 9.39 -3.77
C LEU A 193 -12.01 10.38 -4.66
N VAL A 194 -10.70 10.18 -4.81
CA VAL A 194 -9.83 11.03 -5.63
C VAL A 194 -10.03 10.78 -7.13
N THR A 195 -10.17 9.53 -7.54
CA THR A 195 -10.38 9.17 -8.96
C THR A 195 -11.80 9.45 -9.45
N GLY A 196 -12.78 9.53 -8.53
CA GLY A 196 -14.19 9.66 -8.87
C GLY A 196 -14.82 8.38 -9.41
N GLU A 197 -14.09 7.26 -9.42
CA GLU A 197 -14.61 5.97 -9.81
C GLU A 197 -15.68 5.52 -8.79
N ARG A 198 -16.87 5.15 -9.28
CA ARG A 198 -18.01 4.76 -8.41
C ARG A 198 -18.22 3.26 -8.32
N VAL A 199 -17.52 2.49 -9.15
CA VAL A 199 -17.62 1.04 -9.24
C VAL A 199 -16.38 0.48 -8.56
N THR A 200 -16.57 -0.20 -7.45
CA THR A 200 -15.46 -0.68 -6.61
C THR A 200 -15.66 -2.14 -6.25
N SER A 201 -14.62 -2.93 -6.47
CA SER A 201 -14.52 -4.28 -5.91
C SER A 201 -14.13 -4.16 -4.45
N ALA A 202 -14.64 -5.06 -3.62
CA ALA A 202 -14.14 -5.14 -2.26
C ALA A 202 -12.65 -5.53 -2.29
N LEU A 203 -11.81 -4.79 -1.55
CA LEU A 203 -10.38 -5.10 -1.41
C LEU A 203 -10.14 -6.50 -0.82
N PHE A 204 -11.08 -6.92 0.03
CA PHE A 204 -11.10 -8.25 0.64
C PHE A 204 -12.38 -8.97 0.21
N GLY A 205 -12.25 -10.24 -0.17
CA GLY A 205 -13.38 -11.15 -0.36
C GLY A 205 -14.05 -11.52 0.97
N ARG A 206 -14.97 -12.48 0.93
CA ARG A 206 -15.58 -12.99 2.16
C ARG A 206 -14.56 -13.88 2.87
N LEU A 207 -14.36 -13.70 4.18
CA LEU A 207 -13.46 -14.54 4.97
C LEU A 207 -13.79 -16.03 4.86
N ALA A 208 -15.08 -16.38 4.75
CA ALA A 208 -15.56 -17.74 4.57
C ALA A 208 -15.02 -18.42 3.30
N ASP A 209 -14.68 -17.65 2.26
CA ASP A 209 -14.14 -18.19 1.01
C ASP A 209 -12.65 -18.56 1.15
N GLY A 210 -11.96 -18.06 2.18
CA GLY A 210 -10.54 -18.27 2.46
C GLY A 210 -10.19 -19.54 3.22
N TYR A 211 -11.02 -20.59 3.17
CA TYR A 211 -10.84 -21.83 3.95
C TYR A 211 -9.65 -22.70 3.49
N THR A 212 -9.03 -22.39 2.35
CA THR A 212 -7.76 -22.98 1.92
C THR A 212 -6.74 -21.88 1.66
N VAL A 213 -5.44 -22.19 1.79
CA VAL A 213 -4.37 -21.24 1.50
C VAL A 213 -4.49 -20.67 0.08
N GLN A 214 -4.76 -21.53 -0.91
CA GLN A 214 -4.94 -21.10 -2.31
C GLN A 214 -6.11 -20.11 -2.46
N ARG A 215 -7.28 -20.40 -1.88
CA ARG A 215 -8.43 -19.47 -1.96
C ARG A 215 -8.26 -18.23 -1.07
N PHE A 216 -7.52 -18.34 0.03
CA PHE A 216 -7.18 -17.19 0.84
C PHE A 216 -6.38 -16.17 0.02
N TRP A 217 -5.36 -16.62 -0.73
CA TRP A 217 -4.57 -15.74 -1.60
C TRP A 217 -5.27 -15.37 -2.90
N GLY A 218 -6.08 -16.26 -3.49
CA GLY A 218 -6.74 -16.01 -4.77
C GLY A 218 -8.08 -15.28 -4.69
N THR A 219 -8.84 -15.46 -3.61
CA THR A 219 -10.25 -15.02 -3.49
C THR A 219 -10.51 -14.11 -2.30
N PHE A 220 -9.83 -14.32 -1.17
CA PHE A 220 -9.97 -13.42 -0.02
C PHE A 220 -9.06 -12.20 -0.16
N PHE A 221 -7.78 -12.42 -0.43
CA PHE A 221 -6.78 -11.37 -0.61
C PHE A 221 -6.69 -10.96 -2.08
N VAL A 222 -7.78 -10.41 -2.60
CA VAL A 222 -7.82 -9.89 -3.97
C VAL A 222 -7.18 -8.52 -3.98
N VAL A 223 -5.88 -8.49 -3.79
CA VAL A 223 -5.08 -7.39 -4.32
C VAL A 223 -4.90 -7.75 -5.80
N PRO A 224 -5.61 -7.11 -6.74
CA PRO A 224 -5.47 -7.40 -8.18
C PRO A 224 -4.03 -7.20 -8.68
N MET A 225 -3.15 -6.67 -7.85
CA MET A 225 -1.73 -6.46 -8.14
C MET A 225 -0.81 -7.61 -7.67
N LEU A 226 -1.07 -8.23 -6.51
CA LEU A 226 -0.29 -9.39 -6.02
C LEU A 226 -0.88 -10.72 -6.51
N SER A 227 -2.19 -10.78 -6.70
CA SER A 227 -2.89 -11.98 -7.16
C SER A 227 -2.38 -12.43 -8.53
N SER A 228 -2.06 -11.51 -9.46
CA SER A 228 -1.47 -11.87 -10.78
C SER A 228 -0.17 -12.67 -10.64
N SER A 229 0.73 -12.26 -9.75
CA SER A 229 2.03 -12.90 -9.52
C SER A 229 1.85 -14.29 -8.88
N PHE A 230 0.99 -14.38 -7.87
CA PHE A 230 0.70 -15.65 -7.20
C PHE A 230 -0.04 -16.63 -8.12
N TYR A 231 -1.00 -16.17 -8.92
CA TYR A 231 -1.73 -17.03 -9.86
C TYR A 231 -0.79 -17.59 -10.94
N VAL A 232 0.08 -16.76 -11.53
CA VAL A 232 1.06 -17.21 -12.54
C VAL A 232 2.07 -18.20 -11.95
N ILE A 233 2.42 -18.08 -10.67
CA ILE A 233 3.28 -19.05 -9.98
C ILE A 233 2.53 -20.35 -9.67
N LEU A 234 1.26 -20.28 -9.28
CA LEU A 234 0.42 -21.42 -8.90
C LEU A 234 -0.05 -22.26 -10.09
N GLU A 235 -0.19 -21.67 -11.27
CA GLU A 235 -0.71 -22.35 -12.46
C GLU A 235 0.38 -23.03 -13.31
N ARG A 236 1.67 -22.92 -12.95
CA ARG A 236 2.74 -23.67 -13.62
C ARG A 236 2.70 -25.15 -13.21
N PRO A 237 2.37 -26.08 -14.14
CA PRO A 237 2.38 -27.50 -13.83
C PRO A 237 3.82 -27.94 -13.45
N GLY A 238 3.98 -28.50 -12.24
CA GLY A 238 5.23 -29.12 -11.79
C GLY A 238 6.01 -28.40 -10.68
N ILE A 239 5.51 -27.29 -10.13
CA ILE A 239 6.14 -26.63 -8.96
C ILE A 239 5.20 -26.75 -7.76
N ASN A 240 5.65 -27.43 -6.70
CA ASN A 240 4.93 -27.48 -5.42
C ASN A 240 4.92 -26.10 -4.78
N ALA A 241 3.82 -25.38 -4.99
CA ALA A 241 3.56 -24.04 -4.47
C ALA A 241 3.77 -23.87 -2.96
N TYR A 242 3.61 -24.96 -2.22
CA TYR A 242 3.72 -24.97 -0.76
C TYR A 242 5.17 -24.75 -0.28
N GLU A 243 6.16 -25.25 -1.04
CA GLU A 243 7.56 -25.22 -0.65
C GLU A 243 8.17 -23.81 -0.82
N LYS A 244 7.84 -23.12 -1.93
CA LYS A 244 8.34 -21.74 -2.19
C LYS A 244 7.67 -20.66 -1.34
N CYS A 245 6.40 -20.82 -0.98
CA CYS A 245 5.70 -19.84 -0.14
C CYS A 245 6.14 -19.92 1.33
N ALA A 246 6.59 -21.09 1.80
CA ALA A 246 7.11 -21.26 3.16
C ALA A 246 8.51 -20.66 3.32
N GLU A 247 9.36 -20.71 2.28
CA GLU A 247 10.73 -20.18 2.33
C GLU A 247 10.82 -18.64 2.26
N THR A 248 9.81 -17.95 1.71
CA THR A 248 9.92 -16.51 1.40
C THR A 248 9.40 -15.56 2.47
N GLY A 249 8.87 -16.06 3.61
CA GLY A 249 8.63 -15.24 4.81
C GLY A 249 7.86 -13.94 4.55
N PHE A 250 6.81 -13.99 3.72
CA PHE A 250 6.12 -12.80 3.22
C PHE A 250 5.14 -12.22 4.24
N PHE A 251 5.52 -11.13 4.90
CA PHE A 251 4.62 -10.29 5.70
C PHE A 251 4.62 -8.88 5.11
N VAL A 252 3.54 -8.51 4.44
CA VAL A 252 3.27 -7.11 4.09
C VAL A 252 2.68 -6.47 5.36
N SER A 253 3.45 -5.62 6.02
CA SER A 253 2.97 -4.82 7.13
C SER A 253 2.07 -3.71 6.59
N SER A 254 1.07 -3.31 7.36
CA SER A 254 0.18 -2.20 6.99
C SER A 254 0.59 -0.84 7.53
N ALA A 255 1.62 -0.81 8.36
CA ALA A 255 2.25 0.43 8.80
C ALA A 255 2.99 1.15 7.66
N ASP A 256 2.87 0.63 6.42
CA ASP A 256 3.83 0.71 5.33
C ASP A 256 3.46 1.72 4.24
N PHE A 257 2.50 2.61 4.51
CA PHE A 257 2.06 3.60 3.52
C PHE A 257 1.84 4.95 4.17
N PRO A 258 2.81 5.87 4.08
CA PRO A 258 2.58 7.24 4.50
C PRO A 258 1.61 7.86 3.49
N LEU A 259 0.35 7.99 3.90
CA LEU A 259 -0.69 8.78 3.24
C LEU A 259 -0.14 10.12 2.71
N ALA A 260 0.80 10.74 3.43
CA ALA A 260 1.42 12.01 3.06
C ALA A 260 2.20 11.96 1.74
N VAL A 261 3.01 10.93 1.47
CA VAL A 261 3.82 10.87 0.23
C VAL A 261 2.92 10.55 -0.97
N VAL A 262 1.95 9.64 -0.79
CA VAL A 262 0.97 9.34 -1.84
C VAL A 262 0.06 10.54 -2.09
N LEU A 263 -0.36 11.29 -1.07
CA LEU A 263 -1.12 12.53 -1.23
C LEU A 263 -0.27 13.64 -1.86
N ILE A 264 1.00 13.80 -1.50
CA ILE A 264 1.88 14.82 -2.08
C ILE A 264 2.18 14.49 -3.54
N VAL A 265 2.47 13.23 -3.87
CA VAL A 265 2.72 12.78 -5.25
C VAL A 265 1.43 12.80 -6.06
N ALA A 266 0.29 12.36 -5.52
CA ALA A 266 -1.00 12.47 -6.18
C ALA A 266 -1.39 13.94 -6.38
N CYS A 267 -1.19 14.82 -5.40
CA CYS A 267 -1.44 16.26 -5.53
C CYS A 267 -0.50 16.90 -6.55
N ALA A 268 0.78 16.54 -6.58
CA ALA A 268 1.74 17.03 -7.57
C ALA A 268 1.38 16.57 -8.98
N LEU A 269 1.04 15.29 -9.15
CA LEU A 269 0.63 14.72 -10.44
C LEU A 269 -0.76 15.23 -10.89
N LEU A 270 -1.70 15.45 -9.98
CA LEU A 270 -3.00 16.07 -10.27
C LEU A 270 -2.86 17.56 -10.61
N SER A 271 -1.93 18.27 -9.96
CA SER A 271 -1.60 19.67 -10.29
C SER A 271 -0.97 19.79 -11.69
N ILE A 272 -0.23 18.78 -12.13
CA ILE A 272 0.32 18.70 -13.49
C ILE A 272 -0.76 18.32 -14.53
N SER A 273 -1.88 17.71 -14.10
CA SER A 273 -2.85 17.07 -15.01
C SER A 273 -4.24 17.71 -15.08
N CYS A 274 -4.57 18.76 -14.29
CA CYS A 274 -5.93 19.32 -14.25
C CYS A 274 -6.04 20.83 -14.52
N ALA A 275 -6.66 21.15 -15.66
CA ALA A 275 -7.17 22.47 -16.05
C ALA A 275 -8.68 22.70 -15.71
N SER A 276 -9.32 21.80 -14.94
CA SER A 276 -10.77 21.87 -14.65
C SER A 276 -11.08 22.69 -13.37
N SER A 277 -12.22 23.38 -13.36
CA SER A 277 -12.66 24.25 -12.26
C SER A 277 -13.23 23.50 -11.05
N GLU A 278 -13.70 22.27 -11.22
CA GLU A 278 -14.27 21.45 -10.12
C GLU A 278 -13.19 20.92 -9.16
N THR A 279 -11.97 20.68 -9.64
CA THR A 279 -10.86 20.19 -8.82
C THR A 279 -10.31 21.24 -7.85
N ARG A 280 -10.56 22.54 -8.08
CA ARG A 280 -10.20 23.61 -7.13
C ARG A 280 -11.02 23.57 -5.84
N LYS A 281 -12.31 23.21 -5.91
CA LYS A 281 -13.18 23.07 -4.73
C LYS A 281 -12.83 21.83 -3.91
N LEU A 282 -12.41 20.74 -4.57
CA LEU A 282 -11.89 19.55 -3.89
C LEU A 282 -10.54 19.83 -3.22
N CYS A 283 -9.65 20.60 -3.85
CA CYS A 283 -8.39 21.03 -3.23
C CYS A 283 -8.59 21.89 -1.97
N SER A 284 -9.61 22.76 -1.91
CA SER A 284 -9.87 23.56 -0.70
C SER A 284 -10.42 22.70 0.45
N LEU A 285 -11.36 21.78 0.16
CA LEU A 285 -11.87 20.83 1.14
C LEU A 285 -10.78 19.89 1.67
N PHE A 286 -9.85 19.45 0.83
CA PHE A 286 -8.72 18.60 1.24
C PHE A 286 -7.69 19.35 2.10
N ARG A 287 -7.47 20.65 1.82
CA ARG A 287 -6.65 21.51 2.65
C ARG A 287 -7.24 21.59 4.05
N THR A 288 -8.54 21.81 4.16
CA THR A 288 -9.26 21.88 5.45
C THR A 288 -9.25 20.55 6.19
N ALA A 289 -9.47 19.42 5.51
CA ALA A 289 -9.41 18.09 6.14
C ALA A 289 -8.00 17.72 6.64
N SER A 290 -6.95 18.11 5.90
CA SER A 290 -5.56 17.93 6.32
C SER A 290 -5.22 18.79 7.55
N TYR A 291 -5.71 20.02 7.60
CA TYR A 291 -5.58 20.88 8.79
C TYR A 291 -6.33 20.29 10.00
N CYS A 292 -7.54 19.75 9.81
CA CYS A 292 -8.28 19.10 10.90
C CYS A 292 -7.58 17.84 11.44
N LEU A 293 -7.06 16.97 10.57
CA LEU A 293 -6.32 15.78 10.98
C LEU A 293 -4.98 16.13 11.66
N PHE A 294 -4.31 17.18 11.19
CA PHE A 294 -3.12 17.73 11.85
C PHE A 294 -3.46 18.28 13.24
N TYR A 295 -4.58 19.01 13.38
CA TYR A 295 -5.03 19.58 14.65
C TYR A 295 -5.47 18.51 15.66
N ILE A 296 -6.16 17.46 15.21
CA ILE A 296 -6.53 16.30 16.06
C ILE A 296 -5.28 15.57 16.57
N ARG A 297 -4.26 15.40 15.71
CA ARG A 297 -2.97 14.84 16.14
C ARG A 297 -2.21 15.76 17.08
N LEU A 298 -2.25 17.08 16.87
CA LEU A 298 -1.63 18.08 17.74
C LEU A 298 -2.27 18.08 19.13
N LEU A 299 -3.61 17.95 19.20
CA LEU A 299 -4.35 17.82 20.45
C LEU A 299 -4.09 16.49 21.15
N ALA A 300 -3.96 15.39 20.40
CA ALA A 300 -3.65 14.07 20.95
C ALA A 300 -2.17 13.92 21.40
N SER A 301 -1.28 14.79 20.94
CA SER A 301 0.15 14.78 21.28
C SER A 301 0.55 15.85 22.30
N ALA A 302 -0.40 16.64 22.84
CA ALA A 302 -0.14 17.57 23.92
C ALA A 302 0.13 16.79 25.23
N PRO A 303 1.40 16.70 25.70
CA PRO A 303 1.73 15.99 26.92
C PRO A 303 1.58 17.00 28.06
N GLY A 304 0.43 17.01 28.74
CA GLY A 304 0.26 17.94 29.85
C GLY A 304 -1.15 18.06 30.40
N MET A 305 -1.74 16.97 30.91
CA MET A 305 -2.86 17.11 31.87
C MET A 305 -3.06 15.94 32.85
N PHE A 306 -2.09 15.04 32.97
CA PHE A 306 -2.02 14.11 34.11
C PHE A 306 -0.62 14.21 34.71
N GLY A 307 -0.49 15.07 35.72
CA GLY A 307 0.71 15.16 36.54
C GLY A 307 0.89 13.87 37.33
N HIS A 308 1.99 13.16 37.06
CA HIS A 308 2.49 12.15 37.97
C HIS A 308 3.31 12.87 39.06
N PRO A 309 3.04 12.65 40.35
CA PRO A 309 3.87 13.19 41.42
C PRO A 309 5.26 12.56 41.34
N SER A 310 6.27 13.41 41.34
CA SER A 310 7.67 13.05 41.49
C SER A 310 7.86 12.27 42.80
N VAL A 311 8.18 10.98 42.69
CA VAL A 311 8.72 10.20 43.80
C VAL A 311 10.13 10.70 44.04
N GLY A 312 10.31 11.44 45.14
CA GLY A 312 11.60 11.86 45.64
C GLY A 312 12.42 10.63 46.04
N VAL A 313 13.65 10.58 45.55
CA VAL A 313 14.69 9.68 46.05
C VAL A 313 15.19 10.25 47.37
N TRP A 314 15.00 9.49 48.45
CA TRP A 314 15.83 9.51 49.64
C TRP A 314 16.67 8.24 49.64
#